data_AF-A0A960KV28-F1
#
_entry.id   AF-A0A960KV28-F1
#
_cell.length_a   1.000
_cell.length_b   1.000
_cell.length_c   1.000
_cell.angle_alpha   90.00
_cell.angle_beta   90.00
_cell.angle_gamma   90.00
#
_symmetry.space_group_name_H-M   'P 1'
#
loop_
_entity.id
_entity.type
_entity.pdbx_description
1 polymer ?
#
loop_
_entity_poly.entity_id
_entity_poly.type
_entity_poly.pdbx_seq_one_letter_code
_entity_poly.pdbx_strand_id
1 'polypeptide(L)'
;MKRGQLWIILVLFGALSGVALWQHGYWGILAPHFQSFGGGQVLADLVIALSLVMTWLWRDARAQGRKPWPWLIATLLLGSFGPLIYLLTRRTTNQKF
;
A
#
# COMPACT_ATOMS: atom_id res chain seq x y z
N MET A 1 -3.46 -13.27 -6.86
CA MET A 1 -3.93 -13.36 -5.46
C MET A 1 -5.44 -13.57 -5.46
N LYS A 2 -5.92 -14.56 -4.72
CA LYS A 2 -7.36 -14.76 -4.52
C LYS A 2 -7.90 -13.62 -3.64
N ARG A 3 -9.15 -13.19 -3.86
CA ARG A 3 -9.76 -12.08 -3.10
C ARG A 3 -9.71 -12.31 -1.58
N GLY A 4 -9.85 -13.56 -1.13
CA GLY A 4 -9.72 -13.91 0.29
C GLY A 4 -8.34 -13.62 0.88
N GLN A 5 -7.26 -13.81 0.13
CA GLN A 5 -5.90 -13.50 0.61
C GLN A 5 -5.71 -11.99 0.81
N LEU A 6 -6.26 -11.17 -0.08
CA LEU A 6 -6.20 -9.71 0.05
C LEU A 6 -6.92 -9.24 1.31
N TRP A 7 -8.09 -9.82 1.61
CA TRP A 7 -8.82 -9.52 2.85
C TRP A 7 -8.04 -9.91 4.09
N ILE A 8 -7.47 -11.11 4.13
CA ILE A 8 -6.67 -11.57 5.27
C ILE A 8 -5.50 -10.63 5.52
N ILE A 9 -4.75 -10.28 4.48
CA ILE A 9 -3.62 -9.34 4.59
C ILE A 9 -4.11 -7.97 5.07
N LEU A 10 -5.20 -7.45 4.50
CA LEU A 10 -5.74 -6.15 4.86
C LEU A 10 -6.17 -6.07 6.33
N VAL A 11 -6.82 -7.12 6.83
CA VAL A 11 -7.28 -7.18 8.23
C VAL A 11 -6.10 -7.30 9.20
N LEU A 12 -5.17 -8.23 8.95
CA LEU A 12 -4.03 -8.45 9.83
C LEU A 12 -3.10 -7.22 9.85
N PHE A 13 -2.79 -6.68 8.67
CA PHE A 13 -1.98 -5.47 8.57
C PHE A 13 -2.71 -4.25 9.15
N GLY A 14 -4.02 -4.13 8.93
CA GLY A 14 -4.89 -3.14 9.56
C GLY A 14 -4.82 -3.15 11.08
N ALA A 15 -4.92 -4.34 11.69
CA ALA A 15 -4.80 -4.50 13.13
C ALA A 15 -3.41 -4.07 13.63
N LEU A 16 -2.34 -4.53 12.96
CA LEU A 16 -0.97 -4.15 13.31
C LEU A 16 -0.75 -2.64 13.22
N SER A 17 -1.15 -2.01 12.11
CA SER A 17 -1.04 -0.56 11.91
C SER A 17 -1.89 0.21 12.92
N GLY A 18 -3.09 -0.27 13.26
CA GLY A 18 -3.95 0.33 14.27
C GLY A 18 -3.30 0.33 15.65
N VAL A 19 -2.70 -0.78 16.06
CA VAL A 19 -1.95 -0.88 17.32
C VAL A 19 -0.73 0.04 17.31
N ALA A 20 0.04 0.07 16.21
CA ALA A 20 1.21 0.94 16.10
C ALA A 20 0.83 2.43 16.18
N LEU A 21 -0.24 2.84 15.50
CA LEU A 21 -0.77 4.20 15.57
C LEU A 21 -1.30 4.55 16.96
N TRP A 22 -1.96 3.61 17.65
CA TRP A 22 -2.44 3.81 19.01
C TRP A 22 -1.29 4.03 20.01
N GLN A 23 -0.20 3.27 19.87
CA GLN A 23 0.92 3.31 20.81
C GLN A 23 1.94 4.42 20.52
N HIS A 24 2.21 4.71 19.25
CA HIS A 24 3.32 5.56 18.84
C HIS A 24 2.90 6.77 17.97
N GLY A 25 1.62 6.84 17.59
CA GLY A 25 1.14 7.83 16.63
C GLY A 25 1.77 7.65 15.25
N TYR A 26 1.42 8.54 14.32
CA TYR A 26 1.94 8.46 12.95
C TYR A 26 3.46 8.71 12.89
N TRP A 27 3.94 9.72 13.63
CA TRP A 27 5.37 10.06 13.63
C TRP A 27 6.23 9.01 14.31
N GLY A 28 5.74 8.36 15.37
CA GLY A 28 6.51 7.32 16.06
C GLY A 28 6.73 6.06 15.24
N ILE A 29 5.96 5.85 14.15
CA ILE A 29 6.23 4.80 13.17
C ILE A 29 7.43 5.18 12.28
N LEU A 30 7.56 6.46 11.91
CA LEU A 30 8.59 6.93 10.98
C LEU A 30 9.92 7.27 11.69
N ALA A 31 9.85 7.86 12.87
CA ALA A 31 11.02 8.37 13.59
C ALA A 31 12.15 7.34 13.80
N PRO A 32 11.89 6.05 14.11
CA PRO A 32 12.95 5.05 14.29
C PRO A 32 13.80 4.83 13.03
N HIS A 33 13.24 5.04 11.84
CA HIS A 33 13.96 4.88 10.58
C HIS A 33 15.03 5.96 10.36
N PHE A 34 14.99 7.07 11.09
CA PHE A 34 16.01 8.13 11.00
C PHE A 34 17.13 7.98 12.03
N GLN A 35 17.05 6.98 12.92
CA GLN A 35 18.02 6.80 14.01
C GLN A 35 19.20 5.90 13.63
N SER A 36 19.14 5.21 12.49
CA SER A 36 20.23 4.34 12.03
C SER A 36 20.26 4.24 10.49
N PHE A 37 21.43 3.93 9.93
CA PHE A 37 21.57 3.66 8.49
C PHE A 37 20.70 2.49 8.03
N GLY A 38 20.57 1.43 8.84
CA GLY A 38 19.70 0.29 8.52
C GLY A 38 18.23 0.70 8.47
N GLY A 39 17.76 1.45 9.47
CA GLY A 39 16.39 1.98 9.46
C GLY A 39 16.12 2.89 8.26
N GLY A 40 17.08 3.74 7.91
CA GLY A 40 16.98 4.66 6.78
C GLY A 40 16.98 3.94 5.44
N GLN A 41 17.79 2.88 5.31
CA GLN A 41 17.80 2.03 4.12
C GLN A 41 16.45 1.34 3.91
N VAL A 42 15.82 0.80 4.96
CA VAL A 42 14.48 0.19 4.88
C VAL A 42 13.43 1.21 4.46
N LEU A 43 13.49 2.44 5.00
CA LEU A 43 12.58 3.51 4.58
C LEU A 43 12.78 3.90 3.11
N ALA A 44 14.03 3.98 2.65
CA ALA A 44 14.34 4.26 1.25
C ALA A 44 13.82 3.15 0.32
N ASP A 45 14.02 1.89 0.70
CA ASP A 45 13.48 0.74 -0.03
C ASP A 45 11.95 0.79 -0.12
N LEU A 46 11.27 1.10 1.00
CA LEU A 46 9.82 1.30 1.04
C LEU A 46 9.36 2.40 0.07
N VAL A 47 10.02 3.56 0.06
CA VAL A 47 9.70 4.68 -0.85
C VAL A 47 9.84 4.26 -2.31
N ILE A 48 10.91 3.54 -2.66
CA ILE A 48 11.15 3.04 -4.01
C ILE A 48 10.07 2.02 -4.39
N ALA A 49 9.81 1.03 -3.53
CA ALA A 49 8.80 0.01 -3.75
C ALA A 49 7.41 0.62 -3.97
N LEU A 50 6.99 1.58 -3.13
CA LEU A 50 5.72 2.27 -3.30
C LEU A 50 5.68 3.10 -4.60
N SER A 51 6.78 3.73 -4.99
CA SER A 51 6.86 4.49 -6.25
C SER A 51 6.69 3.59 -7.48
N LEU A 52 7.32 2.42 -7.48
CA LEU A 52 7.16 1.41 -8.53
C LEU A 52 5.71 0.89 -8.59
N VAL A 53 5.12 0.58 -7.42
CA VAL A 53 3.72 0.12 -7.33
C VAL A 53 2.75 1.20 -7.80
N MET A 54 2.96 2.47 -7.42
CA MET A 54 2.12 3.59 -7.88
C MET A 54 2.22 3.78 -9.40
N THR A 55 3.41 3.60 -9.99
CA THR A 55 3.60 3.66 -11.45
C THR A 55 2.80 2.57 -12.17
N TRP A 56 2.84 1.34 -11.63
CA TRP A 56 2.02 0.24 -12.14
C TRP A 56 0.52 0.51 -11.95
N LEU A 57 0.12 0.94 -10.75
CA LEU A 57 -1.27 1.23 -10.39
C LEU A 57 -1.87 2.30 -11.29
N TRP A 58 -1.10 3.35 -11.60
CA TRP A 58 -1.52 4.40 -12.50
C TRP A 58 -1.88 3.84 -13.88
N ARG A 59 -1.00 3.02 -14.45
CA ARG A 59 -1.18 2.41 -15.77
C ARG A 59 -2.37 1.45 -15.78
N ASP A 60 -2.47 0.59 -14.78
CA ASP A 60 -3.55 -0.40 -14.65
C ASP A 60 -4.92 0.28 -14.43
N ALA A 61 -4.99 1.29 -13.58
CA ALA A 61 -6.22 2.03 -13.31
C ALA A 61 -6.72 2.75 -14.58
N ARG A 62 -5.81 3.39 -15.32
CA ARG A 62 -6.15 4.02 -16.60
C ARG A 62 -6.62 3.00 -17.64
N ALA A 63 -5.97 1.84 -17.75
CA ALA A 63 -6.38 0.77 -18.66
C ALA A 63 -7.81 0.25 -18.34
N GLN A 64 -8.21 0.29 -17.07
CA GLN A 64 -9.55 -0.07 -16.62
C GLN A 64 -10.57 1.09 -16.65
N GLY A 65 -10.20 2.26 -17.18
CA GLY A 65 -11.06 3.44 -17.23
C GLY A 65 -11.34 4.07 -15.84
N ARG A 66 -10.50 3.80 -14.84
CA ARG A 66 -10.63 4.32 -13.47
C ARG A 66 -9.69 5.50 -13.24
N LYS A 67 -10.11 6.49 -12.44
CA LYS A 67 -9.26 7.63 -12.05
C LYS A 67 -8.24 7.17 -10.98
N PRO A 68 -6.91 7.21 -11.22
CA PRO A 68 -5.93 6.60 -10.31
C PRO A 68 -5.77 7.33 -8.95
N TRP A 69 -6.11 8.62 -8.91
CA TRP A 69 -5.83 9.53 -7.78
C TRP A 69 -6.26 9.04 -6.38
N PRO A 70 -7.44 8.45 -6.16
CA PRO A 70 -7.84 8.00 -4.83
C PRO A 70 -6.87 6.98 -4.24
N TRP A 71 -6.37 6.06 -5.07
CA TRP A 71 -5.43 5.03 -4.62
C TRP A 71 -4.01 5.57 -4.48
N LEU A 72 -3.60 6.54 -5.29
CA LEU A 72 -2.28 7.19 -5.13
C LEU A 72 -2.21 7.97 -3.83
N ILE A 73 -3.23 8.77 -3.52
CA ILE A 73 -3.31 9.52 -2.25
C ILE A 73 -3.33 8.56 -1.07
N ALA A 74 -4.14 7.49 -1.15
CA ALA A 74 -4.12 6.46 -0.12
C ALA A 74 -2.76 5.78 0.01
N THR A 75 -2.03 5.57 -1.09
CA THR A 75 -0.68 4.97 -1.05
C THR A 75 0.33 5.90 -0.40
N LEU A 76 0.25 7.20 -0.64
CA LEU A 76 1.16 8.18 -0.04
C LEU A 76 0.94 8.36 1.46
N LEU A 77 -0.32 8.32 1.90
CA LEU A 77 -0.68 8.56 3.30
C LEU A 77 -0.66 7.29 4.16
N LEU A 78 -0.99 6.14 3.56
CA LEU A 78 -1.19 4.89 4.28
C LEU A 78 -0.24 3.79 3.79
N GLY A 79 0.63 4.06 2.82
CA GLY A 79 1.51 3.05 2.25
C GLY A 79 0.74 1.96 1.51
N SER A 80 0.96 0.70 1.87
CA SER A 80 0.44 -0.46 1.12
C SER A 80 -1.09 -0.65 1.19
N PHE A 81 -1.82 0.10 2.03
CA PHE A 81 -3.29 0.07 2.03
C PHE A 81 -3.89 0.50 0.68
N GLY A 82 -3.32 1.53 0.03
CA GLY A 82 -3.80 2.02 -1.27
C GLY A 82 -3.82 0.93 -2.34
N PRO A 83 -2.68 0.25 -2.62
CA PRO A 83 -2.61 -0.85 -3.57
C PRO A 83 -3.45 -2.07 -3.16
N LEU A 84 -3.52 -2.42 -1.87
CA LEU A 84 -4.36 -3.54 -1.41
C LEU A 84 -5.84 -3.30 -1.69
N ILE A 85 -6.36 -2.11 -1.35
CA ILE A 85 -7.75 -1.73 -1.63
C ILE A 85 -7.99 -1.62 -3.14
N TYR A 86 -7.01 -1.13 -3.89
CA TYR A 86 -7.07 -1.10 -5.36
C TYR A 86 -7.23 -2.51 -5.94
N LEU A 87 -6.38 -3.46 -5.52
CA LEU A 87 -6.43 -4.87 -5.95
C LEU A 87 -7.73 -5.56 -5.55
N LEU A 88 -8.35 -5.14 -4.46
CA LEU A 88 -9.62 -5.69 -3.98
C LEU A 88 -10.83 -5.20 -4.81
N THR A 89 -10.75 -3.96 -5.29
CA THR A 89 -11.83 -3.29 -6.05
C THR A 89 -11.64 -3.33 -7.56
N ARG A 90 -10.44 -3.70 -8.05
CA ARG A 90 -10.18 -3.82 -9.49
C ARG A 90 -11.01 -4.94 -10.10
N ARG A 91 -11.43 -4.74 -11.35
CA ARG A 91 -12.15 -5.77 -12.08
C ARG A 91 -11.14 -6.82 -12.51
N THR A 92 -11.33 -8.06 -12.09
CA THR A 92 -10.50 -9.15 -12.60
C THR A 92 -11.06 -9.52 -13.96
N THR A 93 -10.40 -9.11 -15.05
CA THR A 93 -10.77 -9.59 -16.38
C THR A 93 -10.54 -11.09 -16.38
N ASN A 94 -11.62 -11.86 -16.27
CA ASN A 94 -11.57 -13.31 -16.44
C ASN A 94 -11.37 -13.57 -17.93
N GLN A 95 -10.12 -13.53 -18.40
CA GLN A 95 -9.75 -13.98 -19.74
C GLN A 95 -9.94 -15.51 -19.75
N LYS A 96 -11.18 -15.94 -20.01
CA LYS A 96 -11.46 -17.27 -20.53
C LYS A 96 -10.96 -17.25 -21.97
N PHE A 97 -9.82 -17.89 -22.21
CA PHE A 97 -9.50 -18.44 -23.53
C PHE A 97 -10.08 -19.84 -23.60
#